data_AF-A0A928HLI5-F1
#
_entry.id   AF-A0A928HLI5-F1
#
_cell.length_a   1.000
_cell.length_b   1.000
_cell.length_c   1.000
_cell.angle_alpha   90.00
_cell.angle_beta   90.00
_cell.angle_gamma   90.00
#
_symmetry.space_group_name_H-M   'P 1'
#
loop_
_entity.id
_entity.type
_entity.pdbx_description
1 polymer ?
#
loop_
_entity_poly.entity_id
_entity_poly.type
_entity_poly.pdbx_seq_one_letter_code
_entity_poly.pdbx_strand_id
1 'polypeptide(L)'
;MAFERLKAKRKGIKYLPFKQDGKTYNLYDMPKGFVIKGNLDLSYIGLTELPDLSEVVVKGNFDCPDNKLTSLKGAPKEVGGYFYCYRNQLTSLEGAPQTVGGIFDCHSNQLTSLEGAPQTVGDGFRCSYNKLTSLEGAPKEIGGEFLCQSNELTSLEGVPQKVYGIFDCSYNKLRSLKGAPKEIGEYFICRNNQLTSLVGLPLMIESGTIYCGKSLENKYGFNFDYNEEGVSYKQLCASPLYKSETAMNRVRNKLPQKIETKPASKKQHKKVETKTKQQEEAFEKINAEFSQWLKDNSAKPTRE
;
A
#
# COMPACT_ATOMS: atom_id res chain seq x y z
N MET A 1 -22.02 -28.66 -19.24
CA MET A 1 -21.81 -27.73 -18.10
C MET A 1 -23.11 -27.16 -17.52
N ALA A 2 -24.08 -26.71 -18.32
CA ALA A 2 -25.36 -26.18 -17.80
C ALA A 2 -26.25 -27.22 -17.10
N PHE A 3 -26.26 -28.47 -17.57
CA PHE A 3 -27.13 -29.54 -17.05
C PHE A 3 -26.74 -30.01 -15.63
N GLU A 4 -25.43 -30.09 -15.33
CA GLU A 4 -24.93 -30.43 -13.99
C GLU A 4 -25.17 -29.28 -12.98
N ARG A 5 -25.06 -28.02 -13.41
CA ARG A 5 -25.40 -26.85 -12.59
C ARG A 5 -26.88 -26.84 -12.17
N LEU A 6 -27.79 -27.32 -13.02
CA LEU A 6 -29.23 -27.43 -12.75
C LEU A 6 -29.57 -28.54 -11.73
N LYS A 7 -28.86 -29.68 -11.74
CA LYS A 7 -29.07 -30.77 -10.77
C LYS A 7 -28.57 -30.41 -9.37
N ALA A 8 -27.42 -29.74 -9.25
CA ALA A 8 -26.86 -29.33 -7.96
C ALA A 8 -27.74 -28.28 -7.25
N LYS A 9 -28.27 -27.31 -8.00
CA LYS A 9 -29.18 -26.26 -7.48
C LYS A 9 -30.48 -26.81 -6.89
N ARG A 10 -30.96 -27.97 -7.37
CA ARG A 10 -32.16 -28.67 -6.85
C ARG A 10 -31.94 -29.43 -5.55
N LYS A 11 -30.70 -29.69 -5.14
CA LYS A 11 -30.36 -30.49 -3.94
C LYS A 11 -29.73 -29.68 -2.80
N GLY A 12 -29.61 -28.35 -2.95
CA GLY A 12 -28.87 -27.52 -1.99
C GLY A 12 -27.36 -27.81 -1.94
N ILE A 13 -26.85 -28.63 -2.87
CA ILE A 13 -25.44 -28.99 -2.94
C ILE A 13 -24.72 -27.88 -3.71
N LYS A 14 -23.78 -27.21 -3.05
CA LYS A 14 -22.89 -26.25 -3.72
C LYS A 14 -21.91 -27.02 -4.60
N TYR A 15 -21.89 -26.71 -5.89
CA TYR A 15 -21.02 -27.37 -6.87
C TYR A 15 -20.30 -26.34 -7.74
N LEU A 16 -18.98 -26.39 -7.71
CA LEU A 16 -18.08 -25.50 -8.45
C LEU A 16 -16.95 -26.36 -9.06
N PRO A 17 -17.05 -26.72 -10.36
CA PRO A 17 -16.11 -27.65 -10.96
C PRO A 17 -14.75 -26.98 -11.23
N PHE A 18 -13.68 -27.65 -10.81
CA PHE A 18 -12.29 -27.31 -11.12
C PHE A 18 -11.60 -28.50 -11.80
N LYS A 19 -10.76 -28.26 -12.81
CA LYS A 19 -10.07 -29.32 -13.55
C LYS A 19 -8.56 -29.19 -13.44
N GLN A 20 -7.89 -30.29 -13.10
CA GLN A 20 -6.43 -30.40 -13.09
C GLN A 20 -6.04 -31.86 -13.36
N ASP A 21 -4.96 -32.06 -14.12
CA ASP A 21 -4.42 -33.39 -14.43
C ASP A 21 -5.47 -34.38 -14.98
N GLY A 22 -6.39 -33.90 -15.82
CA GLY A 22 -7.46 -34.70 -16.43
C GLY A 22 -8.61 -35.09 -15.48
N LYS A 23 -8.57 -34.68 -14.21
CA LYS A 23 -9.62 -34.94 -13.21
C LYS A 23 -10.48 -33.69 -12.98
N THR A 24 -11.75 -33.90 -12.64
CA THR A 24 -12.67 -32.83 -12.20
C THR A 24 -12.90 -32.94 -10.71
N TYR A 25 -12.75 -31.83 -10.00
CA TYR A 25 -12.94 -31.67 -8.57
C TYR A 25 -14.11 -30.72 -8.31
N ASN A 26 -14.77 -30.85 -7.16
CA ASN A 26 -15.68 -29.83 -6.64
C ASN A 26 -14.90 -28.94 -5.67
N LEU A 27 -14.87 -27.62 -5.88
CA LEU A 27 -14.14 -26.71 -5.01
C LEU A 27 -14.66 -26.70 -3.56
N TYR A 28 -15.94 -27.03 -3.34
CA TYR A 28 -16.51 -27.15 -1.99
C TYR A 28 -16.10 -28.43 -1.26
N ASP A 29 -15.53 -29.41 -1.96
CA ASP A 29 -15.11 -30.71 -1.42
C ASP A 29 -13.63 -30.97 -1.75
N MET A 30 -12.79 -29.93 -1.69
CA MET A 30 -11.38 -30.07 -2.03
C MET A 30 -10.62 -30.90 -0.99
N PRO A 31 -9.76 -31.83 -1.43
CA PRO A 31 -8.90 -32.56 -0.51
C PRO A 31 -7.99 -31.61 0.26
N LYS A 32 -7.82 -31.89 1.55
CA LYS A 32 -6.86 -31.21 2.41
C LYS A 32 -5.43 -31.34 1.84
N GLY A 33 -4.66 -30.26 1.86
CA GLY A 33 -3.31 -30.21 1.32
C GLY A 33 -3.23 -30.25 -0.21
N PHE A 34 -4.35 -30.14 -0.93
CA PHE A 34 -4.33 -30.13 -2.39
C PHE A 34 -3.56 -28.92 -2.92
N VAL A 35 -2.79 -29.14 -3.99
CA VAL A 35 -2.03 -28.08 -4.66
C VAL A 35 -2.65 -27.80 -6.02
N ILE A 36 -3.20 -26.61 -6.17
CA ILE A 36 -3.61 -26.07 -7.47
C ILE A 36 -2.34 -25.53 -8.15
N LYS A 37 -1.95 -26.16 -9.26
CA LYS A 37 -0.69 -25.88 -9.97
C LYS A 37 -0.73 -24.56 -10.75
N GLY A 38 -1.91 -24.14 -11.19
CA GLY A 38 -2.12 -22.95 -12.01
C GLY A 38 -2.98 -21.90 -11.30
N ASN A 39 -3.74 -21.16 -12.09
CA ASN A 39 -4.66 -20.14 -11.60
C ASN A 39 -5.99 -20.76 -11.17
N LEU A 40 -6.63 -20.15 -10.18
CA LEU A 40 -7.99 -20.45 -9.75
C LEU A 40 -8.85 -19.19 -9.89
N ASP A 41 -9.81 -19.24 -10.81
CA ASP A 41 -10.73 -18.13 -11.09
C ASP A 41 -12.15 -18.43 -10.57
N LEU A 42 -12.60 -17.58 -9.64
CA LEU A 42 -13.90 -17.53 -8.98
C LEU A 42 -14.62 -16.20 -9.23
N SER A 43 -14.19 -15.43 -10.24
CA SER A 43 -14.71 -14.10 -10.54
C SER A 43 -16.15 -14.12 -11.07
N TYR A 44 -16.95 -13.10 -10.77
CA TYR A 44 -18.26 -12.86 -11.41
C TYR A 44 -19.31 -13.98 -11.29
N ILE A 45 -19.23 -14.88 -10.30
CA ILE A 45 -20.20 -15.98 -10.14
C ILE A 45 -21.23 -15.75 -9.03
N GLY A 46 -21.17 -14.59 -8.36
CA GLY A 46 -22.12 -14.18 -7.33
C GLY A 46 -21.92 -14.89 -5.99
N LEU A 47 -20.68 -15.24 -5.64
CA LEU A 47 -20.35 -15.83 -4.35
C LEU A 47 -20.69 -14.86 -3.21
N THR A 48 -21.32 -15.38 -2.16
CA THR A 48 -21.47 -14.69 -0.87
C THR A 48 -20.43 -15.17 0.15
N GLU A 49 -19.87 -16.36 -0.07
CA GLU A 49 -18.78 -16.96 0.70
C GLU A 49 -17.89 -17.78 -0.24
N LEU A 50 -16.60 -17.87 0.08
CA LEU A 50 -15.67 -18.73 -0.63
C LEU A 50 -15.91 -20.21 -0.24
N PRO A 51 -15.66 -21.18 -1.13
CA PRO A 51 -15.43 -22.55 -0.70
C PRO A 51 -14.28 -22.60 0.31
N ASP A 52 -14.31 -23.57 1.24
CA ASP A 52 -13.21 -23.72 2.19
C ASP A 52 -11.97 -24.31 1.51
N LEU A 53 -11.07 -23.42 1.13
CA LEU A 53 -9.77 -23.69 0.54
C LEU A 53 -8.64 -23.37 1.51
N SER A 54 -8.92 -23.22 2.80
CA SER A 54 -7.93 -22.83 3.83
C SER A 54 -6.80 -23.85 4.02
N GLU A 55 -6.97 -25.08 3.53
CA GLU A 55 -5.95 -26.13 3.49
C GLU A 55 -5.43 -26.42 2.07
N VAL A 56 -5.73 -25.54 1.10
CA VAL A 56 -5.26 -25.63 -0.28
C VAL A 56 -4.16 -24.60 -0.52
N VAL A 57 -3.19 -24.97 -1.35
CA VAL A 57 -2.14 -24.06 -1.85
C VAL A 57 -2.39 -23.79 -3.32
N VAL A 58 -2.33 -22.52 -3.72
CA VAL A 58 -2.47 -22.10 -5.12
C VAL A 58 -1.14 -21.58 -5.61
N LYS A 59 -0.54 -22.22 -6.63
CA LYS A 59 0.77 -21.83 -7.15
C LYS A 59 0.71 -20.70 -8.17
N GLY A 60 -0.42 -20.53 -8.85
CA GLY A 60 -0.69 -19.38 -9.72
C GLY A 60 -1.47 -18.29 -9.01
N ASN A 61 -2.33 -17.61 -9.77
CA ASN A 61 -3.21 -16.55 -9.27
C ASN A 61 -4.46 -17.13 -8.60
N PHE A 62 -5.00 -16.40 -7.63
CA PHE A 62 -6.31 -16.64 -7.03
C PHE A 62 -7.19 -15.42 -7.29
N ASP A 63 -8.18 -15.59 -8.16
CA ASP A 63 -9.06 -14.52 -8.60
C ASP A 63 -10.45 -14.75 -8.00
N CYS A 64 -10.93 -13.84 -7.17
CA CYS A 64 -12.32 -13.79 -6.69
C CYS A 64 -13.02 -12.41 -6.79
N PRO A 65 -12.65 -11.52 -7.73
CA PRO A 65 -13.30 -10.21 -7.85
C PRO A 65 -14.76 -10.27 -8.28
N ASP A 66 -15.45 -9.15 -8.10
CA ASP A 66 -16.81 -8.90 -8.59
C ASP A 66 -17.82 -9.95 -8.10
N ASN A 67 -17.78 -10.22 -6.80
CA ASN A 67 -18.70 -11.10 -6.10
C ASN A 67 -19.45 -10.30 -5.01
N LYS A 68 -20.07 -11.01 -4.06
CA LYS A 68 -20.77 -10.43 -2.90
C LYS A 68 -20.13 -10.91 -1.59
N LEU A 69 -18.82 -11.17 -1.60
CA LEU A 69 -18.10 -11.65 -0.43
C LEU A 69 -18.07 -10.57 0.64
N THR A 70 -18.34 -10.96 1.88
CA THR A 70 -18.21 -10.08 3.06
C THR A 70 -16.98 -10.41 3.92
N SER A 71 -16.36 -11.57 3.68
CA SER A 71 -15.10 -12.01 4.31
C SER A 71 -14.28 -12.85 3.33
N LEU A 72 -12.98 -13.00 3.62
CA LEU A 72 -12.08 -13.92 2.90
C LEU A 72 -11.94 -15.28 3.59
N LYS A 73 -12.82 -15.59 4.55
CA LYS A 73 -12.84 -16.91 5.19
C LYS A 73 -12.97 -18.01 4.14
N GLY A 74 -12.07 -18.99 4.20
CA GLY A 74 -11.97 -20.07 3.22
C GLY A 74 -10.99 -19.79 2.08
N ALA A 75 -10.38 -18.60 1.98
CA ALA A 75 -9.30 -18.37 1.02
C ALA A 75 -8.08 -19.28 1.33
N PRO A 76 -7.27 -19.61 0.31
CA PRO A 76 -6.02 -20.36 0.50
C PRO A 76 -5.03 -19.59 1.37
N LYS A 77 -4.23 -20.32 2.15
CA LYS A 77 -3.22 -19.73 3.05
C LYS A 77 -2.01 -19.14 2.31
N GLU A 78 -1.67 -19.71 1.17
CA GLU A 78 -0.53 -19.32 0.33
C GLU A 78 -0.98 -19.21 -1.13
N VAL A 79 -0.64 -18.09 -1.76
CA VAL A 79 -0.83 -17.86 -3.20
C VAL A 79 0.48 -17.45 -3.83
N GLY A 80 0.96 -18.26 -4.77
CA GLY A 80 2.25 -18.06 -5.44
C GLY A 80 2.26 -16.91 -6.45
N GLY A 81 1.11 -16.57 -7.02
CA GLY A 81 0.93 -15.45 -7.94
C GLY A 81 0.19 -14.28 -7.30
N TYR A 82 -0.80 -13.77 -8.01
CA TYR A 82 -1.64 -12.64 -7.60
C TYR A 82 -2.86 -13.10 -6.81
N PHE A 83 -3.28 -12.30 -5.82
CA PHE A 83 -4.53 -12.49 -5.09
C PHE A 83 -5.46 -11.31 -5.37
N TYR A 84 -6.51 -11.54 -6.15
CA TYR A 84 -7.46 -10.51 -6.53
C TYR A 84 -8.80 -10.75 -5.84
N CYS A 85 -9.23 -9.79 -5.00
CA CYS A 85 -10.51 -9.82 -4.27
C CYS A 85 -11.27 -8.49 -4.35
N TYR A 86 -10.93 -7.66 -5.34
CA TYR A 86 -11.53 -6.35 -5.54
C TYR A 86 -13.01 -6.42 -5.93
N ARG A 87 -13.73 -5.30 -5.75
CA ARG A 87 -15.17 -5.17 -6.05
C ARG A 87 -16.01 -6.24 -5.35
N ASN A 88 -15.86 -6.31 -4.04
CA ASN A 88 -16.66 -7.14 -3.14
C ASN A 88 -17.30 -6.25 -2.05
N GLN A 89 -17.80 -6.87 -0.97
CA GLN A 89 -18.36 -6.18 0.18
C GLN A 89 -17.54 -6.47 1.45
N LEU A 90 -16.23 -6.69 1.29
CA LEU A 90 -15.34 -7.02 2.40
C LEU A 90 -15.28 -5.88 3.41
N THR A 91 -15.36 -6.21 4.69
CA THR A 91 -15.25 -5.27 5.82
C THR A 91 -13.95 -5.44 6.61
N SER A 92 -13.33 -6.62 6.53
CA SER A 92 -11.99 -6.93 7.02
C SER A 92 -11.23 -7.80 6.01
N LEU A 93 -9.92 -7.95 6.21
CA LEU A 93 -9.07 -8.88 5.46
C LEU A 93 -8.83 -10.18 6.24
N GLU A 94 -9.59 -10.43 7.31
CA GLU A 94 -9.50 -11.70 8.06
C GLU A 94 -9.77 -12.90 7.12
N GLY A 95 -8.88 -13.89 7.19
CA GLY A 95 -8.91 -15.06 6.32
C GLY A 95 -8.13 -14.90 5.01
N ALA A 96 -7.57 -13.71 4.72
CA ALA A 96 -6.66 -13.53 3.58
C ALA A 96 -5.43 -14.47 3.68
N PRO A 97 -4.79 -14.80 2.53
CA PRO A 97 -3.50 -15.48 2.53
C PRO A 97 -2.46 -14.71 3.35
N GLN A 98 -1.57 -15.44 4.03
CA GLN A 98 -0.49 -14.82 4.80
C GLN A 98 0.66 -14.34 3.90
N THR A 99 0.86 -15.05 2.80
CA THR A 99 1.91 -14.78 1.80
C THR A 99 1.31 -14.76 0.41
N VAL A 100 1.62 -13.70 -0.34
CA VAL A 100 1.24 -13.54 -1.75
C VAL A 100 2.49 -13.24 -2.57
N GLY A 101 2.76 -14.07 -3.58
CA GLY A 101 4.00 -13.96 -4.36
C GLY A 101 4.03 -12.76 -5.30
N GLY A 102 2.89 -12.19 -5.69
CA GLY A 102 2.81 -10.97 -6.47
C GLY A 102 1.91 -9.91 -5.81
N ILE A 103 0.91 -9.40 -6.55
CA ILE A 103 0.00 -8.35 -6.09
C ILE A 103 -1.12 -8.91 -5.20
N PHE A 104 -1.38 -8.24 -4.07
CA PHE A 104 -2.63 -8.38 -3.31
C PHE A 104 -3.54 -7.19 -3.62
N ASP A 105 -4.66 -7.44 -4.29
CA ASP A 105 -5.62 -6.41 -4.70
C ASP A 105 -6.97 -6.58 -4.01
N CYS A 106 -7.28 -5.63 -3.12
CA CYS A 106 -8.53 -5.52 -2.38
C CYS A 106 -9.28 -4.21 -2.66
N HIS A 107 -9.00 -3.54 -3.79
CA HIS A 107 -9.62 -2.26 -4.09
C HIS A 107 -11.15 -2.36 -4.25
N SER A 108 -11.87 -1.25 -4.09
CA SER A 108 -13.35 -1.20 -4.18
C SER A 108 -14.04 -2.20 -3.23
N ASN A 109 -13.80 -2.04 -1.93
CA ASN A 109 -14.46 -2.80 -0.87
C ASN A 109 -15.00 -1.83 0.20
N GLN A 110 -15.34 -2.34 1.38
CA GLN A 110 -15.85 -1.55 2.52
C GLN A 110 -14.90 -1.65 3.73
N LEU A 111 -13.61 -1.84 3.48
CA LEU A 111 -12.61 -2.03 4.54
C LEU A 111 -12.46 -0.75 5.37
N THR A 112 -12.44 -0.91 6.70
CA THR A 112 -12.16 0.17 7.66
C THR A 112 -10.78 0.04 8.30
N SER A 113 -10.17 -1.13 8.23
CA SER A 113 -8.78 -1.40 8.63
C SER A 113 -8.12 -2.36 7.65
N LEU A 114 -6.78 -2.47 7.72
CA LEU A 114 -6.00 -3.48 7.00
C LEU A 114 -5.61 -4.66 7.90
N GLU A 115 -6.25 -4.80 9.06
CA GLU A 115 -6.05 -5.96 9.93
C GLU A 115 -6.41 -7.25 9.17
N GLY A 116 -5.53 -8.25 9.28
CA GLY A 116 -5.64 -9.51 8.55
C GLY A 116 -5.03 -9.49 7.14
N ALA A 117 -4.50 -8.35 6.66
CA ALA A 117 -3.75 -8.31 5.40
C ALA A 117 -2.55 -9.28 5.40
N PRO A 118 -2.12 -9.74 4.20
CA PRO A 118 -0.88 -10.51 4.07
C PRO A 118 0.31 -9.79 4.72
N GLN A 119 1.17 -10.55 5.39
CA GLN A 119 2.38 -9.99 6.00
C GLN A 119 3.47 -9.71 4.97
N THR A 120 3.52 -10.52 3.90
CA THR A 120 4.49 -10.42 2.81
C THR A 120 3.77 -10.44 1.47
N VAL A 121 4.05 -9.43 0.66
CA VAL A 121 3.51 -9.26 -0.70
C VAL A 121 4.68 -9.04 -1.65
N GLY A 122 4.87 -9.96 -2.60
CA GLY A 122 6.07 -9.97 -3.43
C GLY A 122 6.15 -8.83 -4.45
N ASP A 123 5.02 -8.22 -4.82
CA ASP A 123 4.94 -7.13 -5.78
C ASP A 123 4.17 -5.93 -5.19
N GLY A 124 2.89 -5.77 -5.51
CA GLY A 124 2.10 -4.59 -5.09
C GLY A 124 1.00 -4.85 -4.07
N PHE A 125 0.67 -3.85 -3.26
CA PHE A 125 -0.49 -3.86 -2.37
C PHE A 125 -1.49 -2.77 -2.77
N ARG A 126 -2.71 -3.17 -3.15
CA ARG A 126 -3.76 -2.25 -3.62
C ARG A 126 -4.97 -2.31 -2.70
N CYS A 127 -5.26 -1.19 -2.05
CA CYS A 127 -6.36 -1.02 -1.10
C CYS A 127 -7.19 0.25 -1.36
N SER A 128 -7.13 0.77 -2.58
CA SER A 128 -7.85 1.98 -2.98
C SER A 128 -9.37 1.79 -2.97
N TYR A 129 -10.12 2.90 -2.90
CA TYR A 129 -11.59 2.88 -2.87
C TYR A 129 -12.14 2.02 -1.73
N ASN A 130 -11.75 2.36 -0.50
CA ASN A 130 -12.26 1.75 0.73
C ASN A 130 -12.67 2.87 1.72
N LYS A 131 -12.87 2.54 2.99
CA LYS A 131 -13.22 3.48 4.06
C LYS A 131 -12.12 3.52 5.14
N LEU A 132 -10.87 3.32 4.73
CA LEU A 132 -9.73 3.24 5.65
C LEU A 132 -9.47 4.60 6.28
N THR A 133 -9.33 4.64 7.61
CA THR A 133 -8.92 5.83 8.37
C THR A 133 -7.45 5.79 8.81
N SER A 134 -6.86 4.60 8.84
CA SER A 134 -5.43 4.35 9.07
C SER A 134 -4.93 3.25 8.12
N LEU A 135 -3.61 3.14 7.99
CA LEU A 135 -2.94 2.05 7.26
C LEU A 135 -2.28 1.05 8.22
N GLU A 136 -2.72 1.03 9.48
CA GLU A 136 -2.30 0.01 10.44
C GLU A 136 -2.74 -1.38 9.96
N GLY A 137 -1.84 -2.36 10.08
CA GLY A 137 -2.04 -3.72 9.55
C GLY A 137 -1.59 -3.91 8.10
N ALA A 138 -1.18 -2.85 7.39
CA ALA A 138 -0.60 -2.98 6.06
C ALA A 138 0.63 -3.91 6.03
N PRO A 139 0.94 -4.53 4.87
CA PRO A 139 2.15 -5.34 4.73
C PRO A 139 3.41 -4.54 5.07
N LYS A 140 4.33 -5.16 5.79
CA LYS A 140 5.59 -4.52 6.23
C LYS A 140 6.65 -4.48 5.12
N GLU A 141 6.56 -5.43 4.19
CA GLU A 141 7.45 -5.57 3.05
C GLU A 141 6.61 -5.73 1.79
N ILE A 142 6.83 -4.84 0.82
CA ILE A 142 6.27 -4.91 -0.52
C ILE A 142 7.40 -4.76 -1.54
N GLY A 143 7.33 -5.48 -2.66
CA GLY A 143 8.36 -5.45 -3.71
C GLY A 143 8.15 -4.40 -4.80
N GLY A 144 6.99 -3.74 -4.83
CA GLY A 144 6.53 -2.88 -5.90
C GLY A 144 5.71 -1.70 -5.38
N GLU A 145 4.46 -1.59 -5.82
CA GLU A 145 3.59 -0.43 -5.56
C GLU A 145 2.74 -0.55 -4.28
N PHE A 146 2.38 0.59 -3.70
CA PHE A 146 1.39 0.71 -2.62
C PHE A 146 0.33 1.73 -3.02
N LEU A 147 -0.87 1.25 -3.34
CA LEU A 147 -1.97 2.09 -3.83
C LEU A 147 -3.09 2.16 -2.78
N CYS A 148 -3.25 3.32 -2.15
CA CYS A 148 -4.22 3.57 -1.07
C CYS A 148 -5.11 4.80 -1.32
N GLN A 149 -5.19 5.25 -2.58
CA GLN A 149 -5.99 6.40 -2.98
C GLN A 149 -7.49 6.19 -2.75
N SER A 150 -8.24 7.28 -2.60
CA SER A 150 -9.69 7.26 -2.37
C SER A 150 -10.08 6.49 -1.10
N ASN A 151 -9.58 6.98 0.04
CA ASN A 151 -9.89 6.51 1.38
C ASN A 151 -10.17 7.73 2.29
N GLU A 152 -10.22 7.52 3.61
CA GLU A 152 -10.45 8.57 4.60
C GLU A 152 -9.22 8.85 5.48
N LEU A 153 -8.02 8.58 4.96
CA LEU A 153 -6.77 8.64 5.72
C LEU A 153 -6.45 10.06 6.17
N THR A 154 -6.07 10.21 7.45
CA THR A 154 -5.58 11.48 8.03
C THR A 154 -4.07 11.50 8.27
N SER A 155 -3.44 10.33 8.23
CA SER A 155 -1.98 10.12 8.30
C SER A 155 -1.58 8.92 7.44
N LEU A 156 -0.30 8.81 7.12
CA LEU A 156 0.26 7.67 6.39
C LEU A 156 0.97 6.66 7.31
N GLU A 157 0.83 6.80 8.63
CA GLU A 157 1.35 5.83 9.59
C GLU A 157 0.82 4.41 9.31
N GLY A 158 1.70 3.42 9.42
CA GLY A 158 1.40 2.00 9.16
C GLY A 158 1.95 1.47 7.83
N VAL A 159 2.30 2.33 6.89
CA VAL A 159 2.89 1.92 5.60
C VAL A 159 4.33 1.39 5.73
N PRO A 160 4.77 0.54 4.78
CA PRO A 160 6.17 0.14 4.69
C PRO A 160 7.11 1.35 4.54
N GLN A 161 8.27 1.29 5.19
CA GLN A 161 9.25 2.38 5.18
C GLN A 161 9.90 2.58 3.80
N LYS A 162 9.88 1.55 2.95
CA LYS A 162 10.39 1.58 1.58
C LYS A 162 9.36 0.97 0.64
N VAL A 163 9.14 1.66 -0.48
CA VAL A 163 8.26 1.23 -1.57
C VAL A 163 9.07 1.28 -2.86
N TYR A 164 9.20 0.17 -3.57
CA TYR A 164 10.09 0.10 -4.73
C TYR A 164 9.45 0.67 -6.00
N GLY A 165 8.12 0.74 -6.06
CA GLY A 165 7.37 1.28 -7.19
C GLY A 165 6.67 2.59 -6.84
N ILE A 166 5.40 2.66 -7.22
CA ILE A 166 4.53 3.81 -7.03
C ILE A 166 3.94 3.79 -5.62
N PHE A 167 3.90 4.94 -4.96
CA PHE A 167 3.10 5.16 -3.76
C PHE A 167 2.02 6.20 -4.06
N ASP A 168 0.75 5.78 -4.07
CA ASP A 168 -0.39 6.67 -4.32
C ASP A 168 -1.29 6.76 -3.09
N CYS A 169 -1.35 7.96 -2.51
CA CYS A 169 -2.22 8.33 -1.39
C CYS A 169 -3.20 9.45 -1.76
N SER A 170 -3.48 9.62 -3.05
CA SER A 170 -4.37 10.66 -3.54
C SER A 170 -5.80 10.51 -3.01
N TYR A 171 -6.59 11.59 -3.03
CA TYR A 171 -8.00 11.56 -2.62
C TYR A 171 -8.18 11.01 -1.20
N ASN A 172 -7.48 11.61 -0.24
CA ASN A 172 -7.58 11.32 1.19
C ASN A 172 -7.82 12.63 1.97
N LYS A 173 -7.77 12.57 3.31
CA LYS A 173 -7.97 13.71 4.21
C LYS A 173 -6.64 14.16 4.85
N LEU A 174 -5.51 13.92 4.18
CA LEU A 174 -4.18 14.22 4.73
C LEU A 174 -3.96 15.73 4.84
N ARG A 175 -3.44 16.19 6.00
CA ARG A 175 -3.01 17.58 6.22
C ARG A 175 -1.49 17.77 6.16
N SER A 176 -0.76 16.67 6.29
CA SER A 176 0.68 16.54 6.09
C SER A 176 0.98 15.15 5.52
N LEU A 177 2.23 14.89 5.17
CA LEU A 177 2.69 13.59 4.69
C LEU A 177 3.32 12.76 5.83
N LYS A 178 3.05 13.10 7.09
CA LYS A 178 3.59 12.37 8.25
C LYS A 178 3.25 10.88 8.13
N GLY A 179 4.28 10.05 8.29
CA GLY A 179 4.19 8.60 8.20
C GLY A 179 4.40 8.04 6.79
N ALA A 180 4.60 8.87 5.75
CA ALA A 180 4.88 8.37 4.40
C ALA A 180 6.14 7.49 4.37
N PRO A 181 6.30 6.64 3.35
CA PRO A 181 7.53 5.90 3.14
C PRO A 181 8.73 6.84 3.07
N LYS A 182 9.86 6.42 3.65
CA LYS A 182 11.13 7.17 3.59
C LYS A 182 11.76 7.11 2.20
N GLU A 183 11.62 5.98 1.52
CA GLU A 183 12.18 5.73 0.19
C GLU A 183 11.11 5.24 -0.78
N ILE A 184 11.07 5.84 -1.97
CA ILE A 184 10.17 5.48 -3.06
C ILE A 184 10.98 5.32 -4.34
N GLY A 185 10.81 4.21 -5.06
CA GLY A 185 11.55 3.99 -6.31
C GLY A 185 10.99 4.81 -7.47
N GLU A 186 9.68 4.80 -7.67
CA GLU A 186 9.07 5.49 -8.81
C GLU A 186 8.40 6.79 -8.38
N TYR A 187 7.08 6.83 -8.35
CA TYR A 187 6.31 8.06 -8.18
C TYR A 187 5.69 8.16 -6.79
N PHE A 188 5.74 9.35 -6.21
CA PHE A 188 4.94 9.69 -5.04
C PHE A 188 3.76 10.56 -5.46
N ILE A 189 2.54 10.03 -5.30
CA ILE A 189 1.31 10.67 -5.71
C ILE A 189 0.48 10.99 -4.46
N CYS A 190 0.20 12.28 -4.26
CA CYS A 190 -0.47 12.83 -3.09
C CYS A 190 -1.59 13.83 -3.43
N ARG A 191 -2.12 13.75 -4.67
CA ARG A 191 -3.10 14.69 -5.22
C ARG A 191 -4.40 14.68 -4.41
N ASN A 192 -5.11 15.81 -4.42
CA ASN A 192 -6.44 15.94 -3.82
C ASN A 192 -6.50 15.50 -2.35
N ASN A 193 -5.57 16.06 -1.57
CA ASN A 193 -5.55 16.02 -0.11
C ASN A 193 -5.78 17.44 0.45
N GLN A 194 -5.78 17.59 1.77
CA GLN A 194 -5.96 18.87 2.48
C GLN A 194 -4.62 19.39 3.03
N LEU A 195 -3.54 19.23 2.27
CA LEU A 195 -2.18 19.46 2.74
C LEU A 195 -1.93 20.93 3.08
N THR A 196 -1.54 21.19 4.33
CA THR A 196 -1.10 22.51 4.78
C THR A 196 0.41 22.60 4.97
N SER A 197 1.10 21.45 4.96
CA SER A 197 2.55 21.31 5.06
C SER A 197 3.01 20.06 4.32
N LEU A 198 4.30 20.02 3.97
CA LEU A 198 5.00 18.86 3.41
C LEU A 198 5.79 18.07 4.46
N VAL A 199 5.55 18.30 5.76
CA VAL A 199 6.10 17.44 6.84
C VAL A 199 5.85 15.98 6.51
N GLY A 200 6.90 15.16 6.60
CA GLY A 200 6.85 13.73 6.30
C GLY A 200 7.03 13.39 4.82
N LEU A 201 7.36 14.36 3.96
CA LEU A 201 7.73 14.08 2.57
C LEU A 201 8.84 12.99 2.53
N PRO A 202 8.74 12.00 1.64
CA PRO A 202 9.76 10.95 1.48
C PRO A 202 11.15 11.56 1.35
N LEU A 203 12.14 10.95 2.01
CA LEU A 203 13.53 11.41 1.99
C LEU A 203 14.16 11.21 0.61
N MET A 204 13.74 10.16 -0.09
CA MET A 204 14.23 9.81 -1.41
C MET A 204 13.09 9.35 -2.30
N ILE A 205 13.08 9.85 -3.53
CA ILE A 205 12.25 9.37 -4.63
C ILE A 205 13.21 9.15 -5.80
N GLU A 206 13.45 7.90 -6.22
CA GLU A 206 14.51 7.60 -7.21
C GLU A 206 14.20 8.21 -8.58
N SER A 207 12.94 8.17 -9.03
CA SER A 207 12.50 8.91 -10.23
C SER A 207 12.62 10.44 -10.09
N GLY A 208 12.67 10.92 -8.84
CA GLY A 208 12.65 12.32 -8.50
C GLY A 208 11.34 13.04 -8.84
N THR A 209 10.21 12.35 -9.03
CA THR A 209 8.94 12.97 -9.45
C THR A 209 7.84 12.84 -8.40
N ILE A 210 7.18 13.96 -8.08
CA ILE A 210 6.05 14.03 -7.15
C ILE A 210 4.82 14.63 -7.83
N TYR A 211 3.65 14.09 -7.52
CA TYR A 211 2.36 14.56 -8.00
C TYR A 211 1.44 14.91 -6.83
N CYS A 212 1.34 16.20 -6.46
CA CYS A 212 0.50 16.62 -5.32
C CYS A 212 -0.67 17.54 -5.68
N GLY A 213 -0.74 18.02 -6.93
CA GLY A 213 -1.86 18.79 -7.48
C GLY A 213 -2.26 20.01 -6.64
N LYS A 214 -3.52 20.43 -6.76
CA LYS A 214 -4.12 21.60 -6.06
C LYS A 214 -4.11 21.55 -4.54
N SER A 215 -3.67 20.44 -3.92
CA SER A 215 -3.65 20.26 -2.46
C SER A 215 -2.82 21.32 -1.72
N LEU A 216 -1.93 22.05 -2.41
CA LEU A 216 -1.04 23.08 -1.85
C LEU A 216 -1.42 24.52 -2.26
N GLU A 217 -2.49 24.69 -3.03
CA GLU A 217 -2.70 25.88 -3.87
C GLU A 217 -3.23 27.13 -3.13
N ASN A 218 -3.40 27.12 -1.80
CA ASN A 218 -4.10 28.21 -1.11
C ASN A 218 -3.40 28.81 0.13
N LYS A 219 -2.07 28.72 0.26
CA LYS A 219 -1.36 29.45 1.34
C LYS A 219 -0.07 30.16 0.95
N TYR A 220 0.58 29.76 -0.14
CA TYR A 220 1.93 30.26 -0.48
C TYR A 220 2.11 30.65 -1.97
N GLY A 221 1.02 30.77 -2.74
CA GLY A 221 1.06 31.31 -4.11
C GLY A 221 1.70 30.41 -5.17
N PHE A 222 1.81 29.10 -4.92
CA PHE A 222 2.23 28.13 -5.94
C PHE A 222 0.98 27.51 -6.59
N ASN A 223 0.79 27.80 -7.87
CA ASN A 223 -0.18 27.15 -8.74
C ASN A 223 0.44 25.82 -9.19
N PHE A 224 -0.02 24.68 -8.63
CA PHE A 224 0.33 23.34 -9.13
C PHE A 224 -0.78 22.89 -10.09
N ASP A 225 -1.07 23.75 -11.06
CA ASP A 225 -2.05 23.61 -12.11
C ASP A 225 -1.26 23.87 -13.40
N TYR A 226 -1.01 22.92 -14.29
CA TYR A 226 -1.95 22.01 -14.93
C TYR A 226 -1.17 20.87 -15.59
N ASN A 227 -1.89 19.75 -15.82
CA ASN A 227 -1.51 18.59 -16.63
C ASN A 227 -0.77 17.50 -15.86
N GLU A 228 -0.69 16.31 -16.46
CA GLU A 228 -0.09 15.10 -15.92
C GLU A 228 1.42 15.22 -15.59
N GLU A 229 1.97 16.43 -15.54
CA GLU A 229 3.39 16.71 -15.37
C GLU A 229 3.69 16.96 -13.88
N GLY A 230 4.39 16.03 -13.25
CA GLY A 230 4.78 16.11 -11.85
C GLY A 230 5.85 17.17 -11.61
N VAL A 231 6.12 17.49 -10.35
CA VAL A 231 7.20 18.39 -9.97
C VAL A 231 8.43 17.59 -9.56
N SER A 232 9.61 18.03 -9.99
CA SER A 232 10.85 17.38 -9.57
C SER A 232 11.06 17.56 -8.06
N TYR A 233 11.31 16.47 -7.34
CA TYR A 233 11.66 16.42 -5.93
C TYR A 233 12.78 17.41 -5.57
N LYS A 234 13.77 17.58 -6.47
CA LYS A 234 14.86 18.54 -6.27
C LYS A 234 14.38 19.99 -6.25
N GLN A 235 13.47 20.35 -7.14
CA GLN A 235 12.84 21.67 -7.21
C GLN A 235 11.96 21.91 -5.98
N LEU A 236 11.14 20.93 -5.60
CA LEU A 236 10.26 21.01 -4.44
C LEU A 236 11.06 21.23 -3.15
N CYS A 237 12.12 20.46 -2.94
CA CYS A 237 13.02 20.63 -1.81
C CYS A 237 13.71 22.00 -1.81
N ALA A 238 13.92 22.63 -2.97
CA ALA A 238 14.54 23.96 -3.07
C ALA A 238 13.55 25.12 -2.81
N SER A 239 12.25 24.84 -2.75
CA SER A 239 11.19 25.85 -2.57
C SER A 239 11.23 26.50 -1.17
N PRO A 240 10.82 27.79 -1.05
CA PRO A 240 10.64 28.45 0.25
C PRO A 240 9.65 27.72 1.17
N LEU A 241 8.67 27.02 0.61
CA LEU A 241 7.67 26.24 1.35
C LEU A 241 8.34 25.12 2.17
N TYR A 242 9.23 24.35 1.52
CA TYR A 242 10.06 23.34 2.18
C TYR A 242 11.14 23.94 3.10
N LYS A 243 11.59 25.18 2.84
CA LYS A 243 12.62 25.87 3.64
C LYS A 243 12.06 26.66 4.85
N SER A 244 10.77 27.00 4.84
CA SER A 244 10.09 27.78 5.89
C SER A 244 9.93 26.98 7.20
N GLU A 245 9.95 25.65 7.11
CA GLU A 245 10.12 24.72 8.23
C GLU A 245 11.62 24.59 8.58
N THR A 246 12.13 25.60 9.29
CA THR A 246 13.54 25.99 9.36
C THR A 246 14.50 24.98 10.03
N ALA A 247 14.05 23.75 10.34
CA ALA A 247 14.85 22.65 10.88
C ALA A 247 15.52 21.77 9.79
N MET A 248 14.94 21.68 8.59
CA MET A 248 15.40 20.73 7.56
C MET A 248 16.64 21.18 6.77
N ASN A 249 16.97 22.48 6.79
CA ASN A 249 18.19 22.99 6.15
C ASN A 249 19.49 22.49 6.79
N ARG A 250 19.44 21.96 8.03
CA ARG A 250 20.60 21.29 8.67
C ARG A 250 20.79 19.84 8.19
N VAL A 251 19.74 19.20 7.65
CA VAL A 251 19.75 17.81 7.13
C VAL A 251 20.26 17.75 5.71
N ARG A 252 19.87 18.70 4.86
CA ARG A 252 20.26 18.72 3.44
C ARG A 252 21.77 18.81 3.22
N ASN A 253 22.49 19.47 4.12
CA ASN A 253 23.95 19.59 4.08
C ASN A 253 24.68 18.34 4.64
N LYS A 254 23.95 17.32 5.09
CA LYS A 254 24.49 16.05 5.60
C LYS A 254 24.14 14.83 4.74
N LEU A 255 23.26 14.98 3.75
CA LEU A 255 22.97 13.93 2.77
C LEU A 255 24.08 13.91 1.69
N PRO A 256 24.69 12.75 1.40
CA PRO A 256 25.77 12.67 0.43
C PRO A 256 25.26 13.07 -0.96
N GLN A 257 25.85 14.11 -1.53
CA GLN A 257 25.65 14.44 -2.93
C GLN A 257 26.40 13.40 -3.77
N LYS A 258 25.69 12.78 -4.72
CA LYS A 258 26.18 11.82 -5.73
C LYS A 258 26.53 10.41 -5.20
N ILE A 259 25.73 9.42 -5.60
CA ILE A 259 26.19 8.02 -5.72
C ILE A 259 26.54 7.84 -7.19
N GLU A 260 27.82 7.96 -7.54
CA GLU A 260 28.33 7.35 -8.76
C GLU A 260 28.35 5.84 -8.55
N THR A 261 27.60 5.11 -9.36
CA THR A 261 27.54 3.66 -9.34
C THR A 261 28.91 3.08 -9.73
N LYS A 262 29.59 2.46 -8.77
CA LYS A 262 30.57 1.40 -9.04
C LYS A 262 30.08 0.09 -8.40
N PRO A 263 30.21 -1.06 -9.09
CA PRO A 263 29.68 -2.32 -8.60
C PRO A 263 30.41 -2.77 -7.33
N ALA A 264 29.64 -3.11 -6.30
CA ALA A 264 30.15 -3.46 -4.98
C ALA A 264 30.62 -4.92 -4.90
N SER A 265 31.78 -5.15 -4.27
CA SER A 265 32.22 -6.47 -3.80
C SER A 265 31.96 -6.65 -2.29
N LYS A 266 31.79 -7.91 -1.88
CA LYS A 266 31.12 -8.46 -0.67
C LYS A 266 31.67 -8.07 0.73
N LYS A 267 32.28 -6.91 0.97
CA LYS A 267 32.85 -6.54 2.30
C LYS A 267 32.17 -5.39 3.06
N GLN A 268 30.95 -4.96 2.70
CA GLN A 268 30.36 -3.72 3.26
C GLN A 268 29.18 -3.84 4.25
N HIS A 269 28.64 -5.03 4.54
CA HIS A 269 27.39 -5.14 5.34
C HIS A 269 27.44 -4.47 6.74
N LYS A 270 28.52 -4.63 7.53
CA LYS A 270 28.63 -3.98 8.86
C LYS A 270 28.74 -2.45 8.84
N LYS A 271 29.23 -1.88 7.73
CA LYS A 271 29.50 -0.43 7.59
C LYS A 271 28.29 0.34 7.03
N VAL A 272 27.37 -0.38 6.40
CA VAL A 272 26.08 0.15 5.94
C VAL A 272 25.13 0.26 7.14
N GLU A 273 24.97 -0.80 7.93
CA GLU A 273 24.07 -0.81 9.12
C GLU A 273 24.40 0.27 10.15
N THR A 274 25.68 0.53 10.42
CA THR A 274 26.10 1.58 11.37
C THR A 274 25.83 3.00 10.84
N LYS A 275 25.82 3.19 9.52
CA LYS A 275 25.48 4.48 8.91
C LYS A 275 23.97 4.72 8.93
N THR A 276 23.16 3.69 8.67
CA THR A 276 21.69 3.79 8.74
C THR A 276 21.23 4.12 10.16
N LYS A 277 21.83 3.48 11.17
CA LYS A 277 21.46 3.72 12.59
C LYS A 277 21.79 5.14 13.07
N GLN A 278 22.94 5.69 12.66
CA GLN A 278 23.31 7.08 12.95
C GLN A 278 22.44 8.10 12.22
N GLN A 279 21.96 7.76 11.03
CA GLN A 279 21.01 8.58 10.27
C GLN A 279 19.63 8.58 10.93
N GLU A 280 19.18 7.43 11.45
CA GLU A 280 17.93 7.30 12.20
C GLU A 280 17.98 8.04 13.53
N GLU A 281 19.05 7.91 14.31
CA GLU A 281 19.23 8.66 15.57
C GLU A 281 19.30 10.17 15.36
N ALA A 282 19.96 10.62 14.28
CA ALA A 282 19.98 12.03 13.90
C ALA A 282 18.58 12.52 13.48
N PHE A 283 17.78 11.67 12.84
CA PHE A 283 16.43 11.99 12.42
C PHE A 283 15.46 12.08 13.60
N GLU A 284 15.53 11.13 14.55
CA GLU A 284 14.73 11.14 15.78
C GLU A 284 15.01 12.38 16.63
N LYS A 285 16.29 12.76 16.75
CA LYS A 285 16.67 13.98 17.48
C LYS A 285 16.09 15.25 16.84
N ILE A 286 16.05 15.30 15.52
CA ILE A 286 15.49 16.43 14.77
C ILE A 286 13.97 16.50 14.91
N ASN A 287 13.29 15.35 14.89
CA ASN A 287 11.85 15.28 15.14
C ASN A 287 11.49 15.72 16.57
N ALA A 288 12.32 15.37 17.56
CA ALA A 288 12.14 15.81 18.95
C ALA A 288 12.32 17.33 19.10
N GLU A 289 13.37 17.90 18.49
CA GLU A 289 13.61 19.35 18.49
C GLU A 289 12.48 20.13 17.78
N PHE A 290 11.96 19.60 16.66
CA PHE A 290 10.83 20.19 15.95
C PHE A 290 9.53 20.14 16.77
N SER A 291 9.28 19.00 17.44
CA SER A 291 8.11 18.83 18.32
C SER A 291 8.13 19.79 19.51
N GLN A 292 9.32 20.10 20.03
CA GLN A 292 9.49 21.08 21.11
C GLN A 292 9.26 22.51 20.61
N TRP A 293 9.82 22.87 19.46
CA TRP A 293 9.60 24.20 18.84
C TRP A 293 8.13 24.49 18.57
N LEU A 294 7.34 23.48 18.15
CA LEU A 294 5.90 23.62 17.95
C LEU A 294 5.15 23.94 19.26
N LYS A 295 5.53 23.29 20.37
CA LYS A 295 4.95 23.62 21.69
C LYS A 295 5.26 25.06 22.07
N ASP A 296 6.50 25.49 21.86
CA ASP A 296 6.98 26.83 22.22
C ASP A 296 6.35 27.95 21.38
N ASN A 297 5.90 27.65 20.15
CA ASN A 297 5.35 28.63 19.21
C ASN A 297 3.83 28.50 18.98
N SER A 298 3.18 27.53 19.62
CA SER A 298 1.71 27.36 19.63
C SER A 298 0.98 28.37 20.53
N ALA A 299 1.71 29.12 21.36
CA ALA A 299 1.15 30.13 22.26
C ALA A 299 1.43 31.56 21.78
N LYS A 300 0.71 32.03 20.77
CA LYS A 300 0.47 33.48 20.60
C LYS A 300 -1.03 33.71 20.35
N PRO A 301 -1.76 34.32 21.30
CA PRO A 301 -3.16 34.66 21.08
C PRO A 301 -3.22 35.73 19.99
N THR A 302 -4.10 35.51 19.02
CA THR A 302 -4.55 36.53 18.08
C THR A 302 -5.07 37.72 18.88
N ARG A 303 -4.46 38.90 18.72
CA ARG A 303 -5.07 40.16 19.12
C ARG A 303 -5.50 40.93 17.90
N GLU A 304 -6.76 41.35 18.00
CA GLU A 304 -7.58 42.22 17.17
C GLU A 304 -6.88 43.53 16.78
#